data_AF-A0A2V6KE38-F1
#
_entry.id   AF-A0A2V6KE38-F1
#
_cell.length_a   1.000
_cell.length_b   1.000
_cell.length_c   1.000
_cell.angle_alpha   90.00
_cell.angle_beta   90.00
_cell.angle_gamma   90.00
#
_symmetry.space_group_name_H-M   'P 1'
#
loop_
_entity.id
_entity.type
_entity.pdbx_description
1 polymer ?
#
loop_
_entity_poly.entity_id
_entity_poly.type
_entity_poly.pdbx_seq_one_letter_code
_entity_poly.pdbx_strand_id
1 'polypeptide(L)' 'MALADAKLLLTSKTEWSKLLRGDLQMHTCWSDGSGTVAQMGSAAVKREYEYIAITDHSKGLRIAGGI' A
#
# COMPACT_ATOMS: atom_id res chain seq x y z
N MET A 1 11.37 2.80 -15.80
CA MET A 1 10.29 1.91 -16.27
C MET A 1 9.03 2.74 -16.35
N ALA A 2 8.35 2.79 -17.51
CA ALA A 2 7.10 3.51 -17.63
C ALA A 2 5.95 2.69 -17.02
N LEU A 3 4.82 3.32 -16.68
CA LEU A 3 3.64 2.63 -16.15
C LEU A 3 3.14 1.51 -17.08
N ALA A 4 3.24 1.73 -18.40
CA ALA A 4 2.86 0.73 -19.40
C ALA A 4 3.73 -0.54 -19.30
N ASP A 5 5.06 -0.37 -19.17
CA ASP A 5 6.01 -1.47 -19.04
C ASP A 5 5.74 -2.27 -17.76
N ALA A 6 5.47 -1.58 -16.66
CA ALA A 6 5.15 -2.21 -15.37
C ALA A 6 3.90 -3.09 -15.47
N LYS A 7 2.84 -2.60 -16.13
CA LYS A 7 1.59 -3.36 -16.33
C LYS A 7 1.80 -4.59 -17.21
N LEU A 8 2.60 -4.47 -18.27
CA LEU A 8 2.96 -5.59 -19.14
C LEU A 8 3.73 -6.66 -18.36
N LEU A 9 4.72 -6.25 -17.57
CA LEU A 9 5.51 -7.15 -16.74
C LEU A 9 4.62 -7.90 -15.73
N LEU A 10 3.77 -7.18 -15.00
CA LEU A 10 2.87 -7.77 -14.00
C LEU A 10 1.87 -8.75 -14.62
N THR A 11 1.34 -8.43 -15.80
CA THR A 11 0.45 -9.34 -16.55
C THR A 11 1.18 -10.61 -16.98
N SER A 12 2.46 -10.52 -17.33
CA SER A 12 3.27 -11.68 -17.71
C SER A 12 3.73 -12.54 -16.52
N LYS A 13 3.69 -12.01 -15.30
CA LYS A 13 4.19 -12.62 -14.07
C LYS A 13 3.08 -12.78 -13.03
N THR A 14 1.96 -13.37 -13.44
CA THR A 14 0.77 -13.60 -12.59
C THR A 14 1.08 -14.34 -11.29
N GLU A 15 2.08 -15.23 -11.28
CA GLU A 15 2.49 -15.96 -10.09
C GLU A 15 3.01 -15.06 -8.97
N TRP A 16 3.57 -13.89 -9.27
CA TRP A 16 4.05 -12.95 -8.25
C TRP A 16 2.91 -12.45 -7.36
N SER A 17 1.74 -12.22 -7.94
CA SER A 17 0.54 -11.81 -7.19
C SER A 17 0.14 -12.85 -6.17
N LYS A 18 0.28 -14.15 -6.47
CA LYS A 18 -0.11 -15.24 -5.57
C LYS A 18 0.84 -15.40 -4.38
N LEU A 19 2.07 -14.90 -4.52
CA LEU A 19 3.10 -14.94 -3.47
C LEU A 19 3.06 -13.71 -2.55
N LEU A 20 2.21 -12.72 -2.84
CA LEU A 20 2.09 -11.53 -2.00
C LEU A 20 1.45 -11.89 -0.66
N ARG A 21 2.22 -11.72 0.41
CA ARG A 21 1.76 -11.94 1.78
C ARG A 21 1.28 -10.66 2.46
N GLY A 22 1.55 -9.50 1.86
CA GLY A 22 1.21 -8.24 2.48
C GLY A 22 1.65 -7.03 1.68
N ASP A 23 1.19 -5.88 2.16
CA ASP A 23 1.55 -4.55 1.68
C ASP A 23 2.36 -3.84 2.76
N LEU A 24 3.52 -3.31 2.37
CA LEU A 24 4.51 -2.74 3.27
C LEU A 24 4.51 -1.21 3.29
N GLN A 25 3.60 -0.56 2.56
CA GLN A 25 3.50 0.90 2.57
C GLN A 25 2.07 1.36 2.27
N MET A 26 1.37 1.82 3.30
CA MET A 26 0.08 2.47 3.15
C MET A 26 -0.16 3.50 4.25
N HIS A 27 -0.98 4.49 3.93
CA HIS A 27 -1.37 5.55 4.85
C HIS A 27 -2.84 5.43 5.22
N THR A 28 -3.16 5.84 6.43
CA THR A 28 -4.50 5.94 6.98
C THR A 28 -4.92 7.40 7.06
N CYS A 29 -6.16 7.64 7.48
CA CYS A 29 -6.66 8.97 7.80
C CYS A 29 -5.95 9.66 8.97
N TRP A 30 -4.88 9.07 9.53
CA TRP A 30 -3.99 9.72 10.48
C TRP A 30 -2.97 10.65 9.82
N SER A 31 -2.62 10.41 8.54
CA SER A 31 -1.85 11.35 7.71
C SER A 31 -2.64 11.81 6.49
N ASP A 32 -2.38 11.21 5.34
CA ASP A 32 -2.83 11.57 3.98
C ASP A 32 -3.64 10.43 3.32
N GLY A 33 -3.84 9.33 4.03
CA GLY A 33 -4.69 8.21 3.59
C GLY A 33 -6.18 8.50 3.76
N SER A 34 -7.00 7.75 3.02
CA SER A 34 -8.46 7.95 3.00
C SER A 34 -9.26 7.04 3.94
N GLY A 35 -8.62 6.00 4.52
CA GLY A 35 -9.32 5.03 5.35
C GLY A 35 -8.71 4.89 6.75
N THR A 36 -9.52 4.40 7.67
CA THR A 36 -9.12 4.05 9.04
C THR A 36 -8.27 2.77 9.07
N VAL A 37 -7.51 2.56 10.14
CA VAL A 37 -6.75 1.31 10.38
C VAL A 37 -7.64 0.07 10.22
N ALA A 38 -8.87 0.11 10.75
CA ALA A 38 -9.82 -1.01 10.66
C ALA A 38 -10.26 -1.30 9.21
N GLN A 39 -10.46 -0.24 8.40
CA GLN A 39 -10.76 -0.39 6.99
C GLN A 39 -9.57 -0.97 6.21
N MET A 40 -8.33 -0.57 6.55
CA MET A 40 -7.11 -1.14 5.96
C MET A 40 -6.98 -2.63 6.27
N GLY A 41 -7.16 -3.03 7.53
CA GLY A 41 -7.14 -4.45 7.92
C GLY A 41 -8.24 -5.25 7.21
N SER A 42 -9.46 -4.71 7.12
CA SER A 42 -10.57 -5.37 6.40
C SER A 42 -10.27 -5.52 4.91
N ALA A 43 -9.63 -4.53 4.29
CA ALA A 43 -9.23 -4.56 2.89
C ALA A 43 -8.06 -5.54 2.62
N ALA A 44 -7.17 -5.70 3.59
CA ALA A 44 -6.07 -6.67 3.54
C ALA A 44 -6.57 -8.10 3.63
N VAL A 45 -7.51 -8.38 4.54
CA VAL A 45 -8.16 -9.71 4.65
C VAL A 45 -8.85 -10.11 3.34
N LYS A 46 -9.56 -9.17 2.68
CA LYS A 46 -10.17 -9.41 1.37
C LYS A 46 -9.17 -9.71 0.25
N ARG A 47 -7.90 -9.33 0.43
CA ARG A 47 -6.78 -9.58 -0.49
C ARG A 47 -5.95 -10.79 -0.07
N GLU A 48 -6.37 -11.50 0.97
CA GLU A 48 -5.65 -12.66 1.52
C GLU A 48 -4.22 -12.32 1.99
N TYR A 49 -4.00 -11.07 2.42
CA TYR A 49 -2.75 -10.68 3.05
C TYR A 49 -2.67 -11.18 4.50
N GLU A 50 -1.50 -11.70 4.87
CA GLU A 50 -1.14 -12.12 6.22
C GLU A 50 -0.78 -10.92 7.09
N TYR A 51 -0.21 -9.87 6.49
CA TYR A 51 0.20 -8.66 7.19
C TYR A 51 0.06 -7.41 6.33
N ILE A 52 -0.04 -6.26 7.01
CA ILE A 52 0.08 -4.94 6.40
C ILE A 52 0.94 -4.06 7.30
N ALA A 53 1.69 -3.13 6.69
CA ALA A 53 2.40 -2.09 7.42
C ALA A 53 1.70 -0.75 7.22
N ILE A 54 1.23 -0.15 8.32
CA ILE A 54 0.77 1.24 8.33
C ILE A 54 1.99 2.14 8.49
N THR A 55 2.25 2.98 7.49
CA THR A 55 3.44 3.84 7.41
C THR A 55 3.06 5.30 7.35
N ASP A 56 2.11 5.73 8.20
CA ASP A 56 1.66 7.12 8.26
C ASP A 56 2.81 8.11 8.44
N HIS A 57 2.69 9.28 7.82
CA HIS A 57 3.71 10.33 7.91
C HIS A 57 3.91 10.77 9.36
N SER A 58 5.17 10.90 9.77
CA SER A 58 5.50 11.54 11.05
C SER A 58 5.04 13.01 11.02
N LYS A 59 4.57 13.55 12.15
CA LYS A 59 4.20 14.98 12.29
C LYS A 59 5.39 15.95 12.26
N GLY A 60 6.50 15.56 11.65
CA GLY A 60 7.78 16.25 11.73
C GLY A 60 8.63 16.05 10.49
N LEU A 61 8.16 16.50 9.33
CA LEU A 61 9.08 16.97 8.31
C LEU A 61 8.55 18.25 7.67
N ARG A 62 9.08 19.37 8.15
CA ARG A 62 8.88 20.74 7.64
C ARG A 62 9.32 20.92 6.17
N ILE A 63 9.73 19.84 5.51
CA ILE A 63 10.29 19.76 4.16
C ILE A 63 9.27 19.20 3.15
N ALA A 64 8.21 18.52 3.59
CA ALA A 64 7.24 17.87 2.71
C ALA A 64 5.95 18.68 2.46
N GLY A 65 5.90 19.98 2.77
CA GLY A 65 4.77 20.85 2.39
C GLY A 65 3.37 20.41 2.84
N GLY A 66 3.24 19.39 3.70
CA GLY A 66 1.95 18.83 4.10
C GLY A 66 1.26 17.97 3.03
N ILE A 67 2.02 17.18 2.26
CA ILE A 67 1.49 16.03 1.49
C ILE A 67 2.31 14.78 1.83
#